data_AF-A0A954EEK8-F1
#
_entry.id   AF-A0A954EEK8-F1
#
_cell.length_a   1.000
_cell.length_b   1.000
_cell.length_c   1.000
_cell.angle_alpha   90.00
_cell.angle_beta   90.00
_cell.angle_gamma   90.00
#
_symmetry.space_group_name_H-M   'P 1'
#
loop_
_entity.id
_entity.type
_entity.pdbx_description
1 polymer ?
#
loop_
_entity_poly.entity_id
_entity_poly.type
_entity_poly.pdbx_seq_one_letter_code
_entity_poly.pdbx_strand_id
1 'polypeptide(L)'
;MNEELKESELANSKTVESNRWIFRLILLALIIATGGGIAWFRHIQQPYREAAELRTLIESLAGRKPDNLNTRQWESAVDWTRALHGNTLVWDFRDGKAIRELRLEVEEKLREPADLDTILWIWDRYSHLCRLGSEYQKWRPIMLDEVNSLAD
;
A
#
# COMPACT_ATOMS: atom_id res chain seq x y z
N MET A 1 -36.53 -38.41 47.88
CA MET A 1 -35.59 -37.34 48.27
C MET A 1 -34.19 -37.53 47.67
N ASN A 2 -33.57 -38.72 47.66
CA ASN A 2 -32.24 -38.92 47.06
C ASN A 2 -32.21 -38.96 45.52
N GLU A 3 -33.33 -39.23 44.85
CA GLU A 3 -33.39 -39.36 43.38
C GLU A 3 -33.50 -37.99 42.69
N GLU A 4 -34.38 -37.11 43.18
CA GLU A 4 -34.50 -35.72 42.70
C GLU A 4 -33.18 -34.93 42.83
N LEU A 5 -32.41 -35.16 43.90
CA LEU A 5 -31.11 -34.53 44.08
C LEU A 5 -30.13 -34.96 42.97
N LYS A 6 -30.07 -36.26 42.67
CA LYS A 6 -29.21 -36.82 41.60
C LYS A 6 -29.61 -36.30 40.21
N GLU A 7 -30.91 -36.18 39.96
CA GLU A 7 -31.40 -35.63 38.68
C GLU A 7 -31.02 -34.15 38.53
N SER A 8 -31.14 -33.36 39.60
CA SER A 8 -30.74 -31.94 39.59
C SER A 8 -29.24 -31.75 39.37
N GLU A 9 -28.40 -32.59 39.99
CA GLU A 9 -26.94 -32.56 39.83
C GLU A 9 -26.52 -32.94 38.40
N LEU A 10 -27.16 -33.96 37.82
CA LEU A 10 -26.90 -34.39 36.45
C LEU A 10 -27.31 -33.32 35.42
N ALA A 11 -28.46 -32.67 35.63
CA ALA A 11 -28.93 -31.58 34.76
C ALA A 11 -27.98 -30.36 34.82
N ASN A 12 -27.51 -30.02 36.02
CA ASN A 12 -26.57 -28.90 36.19
C ASN A 12 -25.20 -29.22 35.57
N SER A 13 -24.68 -30.44 35.73
CA SER A 13 -23.44 -30.90 35.09
C SER A 13 -23.52 -30.82 33.55
N LYS A 14 -24.60 -31.32 32.95
CA LYS A 14 -24.83 -31.22 31.49
C LYS A 14 -24.89 -29.77 30.99
N THR A 15 -25.53 -28.90 31.77
CA THR A 15 -25.65 -27.46 31.44
C THR A 15 -24.28 -26.78 31.48
N VAL A 16 -23.47 -27.07 32.49
CA VAL A 16 -22.10 -26.54 32.61
C VAL A 16 -21.21 -27.02 31.46
N GLU A 17 -21.28 -28.31 31.09
CA GLU A 17 -20.52 -28.85 29.96
C GLU A 17 -20.95 -28.23 28.62
N SER A 18 -22.26 -28.09 28.38
CA SER A 18 -22.80 -27.43 27.19
C SER A 18 -22.30 -25.99 27.07
N ASN A 19 -22.36 -25.22 28.17
CA ASN A 19 -21.87 -23.85 28.21
C ASN A 19 -20.37 -23.76 27.91
N ARG A 20 -19.55 -24.70 28.41
CA ARG A 20 -18.10 -24.73 28.13
C ARG A 20 -17.79 -24.89 26.64
N TRP A 21 -18.55 -25.72 25.92
CA TRP A 21 -18.37 -25.88 24.47
C TRP A 21 -18.77 -24.62 23.71
N ILE A 22 -19.88 -23.98 24.10
CA ILE A 22 -20.33 -22.71 23.51
C ILE A 22 -19.25 -21.63 23.69
N PHE A 23 -18.70 -21.46 24.89
CA PHE A 23 -17.61 -20.50 25.14
C PHE A 23 -16.37 -20.76 24.28
N ARG A 24 -15.99 -22.04 24.09
CA ARG A 24 -14.85 -22.40 23.22
C ARG A 24 -15.10 -22.03 21.77
N LEU A 25 -16.31 -22.25 21.26
CA LEU A 25 -16.68 -21.88 19.90
C LEU A 25 -16.68 -20.37 19.70
N ILE A 26 -17.21 -19.61 20.66
CA ILE A 26 -17.15 -18.14 20.64
C ILE A 26 -15.71 -17.66 20.63
N LEU A 27 -14.86 -18.20 21.51
CA LEU A 27 -13.45 -17.84 21.56
C LEU A 27 -12.73 -18.15 20.24
N LEU A 28 -13.00 -19.31 19.64
CA LEU A 28 -12.45 -19.69 18.34
C LEU A 28 -12.91 -18.74 17.23
N ALA A 29 -14.19 -18.40 17.18
CA ALA A 29 -14.74 -17.45 16.21
C ALA A 29 -14.09 -16.07 16.34
N LEU A 30 -13.89 -15.58 17.56
CA LEU A 30 -13.19 -14.32 17.82
C LEU A 30 -11.74 -14.36 17.33
N ILE A 31 -11.00 -15.44 17.61
CA ILE A 31 -9.62 -15.60 17.13
C ILE A 31 -9.55 -15.58 15.60
N ILE A 32 -10.45 -16.29 14.92
CA ILE A 32 -10.52 -16.31 13.45
C ILE A 32 -10.86 -14.92 12.90
N ALA A 33 -11.85 -14.24 13.49
CA ALA A 33 -12.25 -12.90 13.05
C ALA A 33 -11.11 -11.88 13.24
N THR A 34 -10.43 -11.90 14.38
CA THR A 34 -9.28 -11.01 14.64
C THR A 34 -8.10 -11.34 13.72
N GLY A 35 -7.76 -12.61 13.54
CA GLY A 35 -6.69 -13.03 12.65
C GLY A 35 -6.96 -12.65 11.19
N GLY A 36 -8.18 -12.91 10.71
CA GLY A 36 -8.64 -12.51 9.37
C GLY A 36 -8.63 -10.99 9.17
N GLY A 37 -9.08 -10.23 10.17
CA GLY A 37 -9.06 -8.76 10.14
C GLY A 37 -7.64 -8.20 10.06
N ILE A 38 -6.70 -8.73 10.84
CA ILE A 38 -5.28 -8.32 10.79
C ILE A 38 -4.68 -8.67 9.42
N ALA A 39 -4.94 -9.87 8.90
CA ALA A 39 -4.44 -10.29 7.60
C ALA A 39 -4.98 -9.40 6.47
N TRP A 40 -6.29 -9.14 6.46
CA TRP A 40 -6.91 -8.19 5.52
C TRP A 40 -6.22 -6.84 5.62
N PHE A 41 -6.14 -6.25 6.82
CA PHE A 41 -5.58 -4.93 7.00
C PHE A 41 -4.16 -4.83 6.43
N ARG A 42 -3.30 -5.81 6.73
CA ARG A 42 -1.90 -5.83 6.29
C ARG A 42 -1.73 -6.07 4.79
N HIS A 43 -2.53 -6.96 4.19
CA HIS A 43 -2.34 -7.36 2.79
C HIS A 43 -3.17 -6.57 1.79
N ILE A 44 -4.25 -5.93 2.23
CA ILE A 44 -5.13 -5.16 1.36
C ILE A 44 -5.07 -3.69 1.75
N GLN A 45 -5.54 -3.33 2.93
CA GLN A 45 -5.77 -1.93 3.28
C GLN A 45 -4.47 -1.11 3.39
N GLN A 46 -3.43 -1.65 4.00
CA GLN A 46 -2.15 -0.96 4.18
C GLN A 46 -1.48 -0.65 2.83
N PRO A 47 -1.28 -1.60 1.89
CA PRO A 47 -0.75 -1.28 0.56
C PRO A 47 -1.53 -0.19 -0.18
N TYR A 48 -2.87 -0.24 -0.17
CA TYR A 48 -3.69 0.79 -0.82
C TYR A 48 -3.49 2.17 -0.19
N ARG A 49 -3.47 2.24 1.15
CA ARG A 49 -3.24 3.49 1.86
C ARG A 49 -1.88 4.09 1.53
N GLU A 50 -0.82 3.29 1.63
CA GLU A 50 0.56 3.78 1.41
C GLU A 50 0.75 4.17 -0.07
N ALA A 51 0.12 3.47 -1.01
CA ALA A 51 0.15 3.85 -2.42
C ALA A 51 -0.59 5.16 -2.68
N ALA A 52 -1.75 5.38 -2.03
CA ALA A 52 -2.47 6.65 -2.13
C ALA A 52 -1.66 7.82 -1.55
N GLU A 53 -1.01 7.63 -0.40
CA GLU A 53 -0.14 8.67 0.18
C GLU A 53 1.09 8.95 -0.73
N LEU A 54 1.71 7.91 -1.31
CA LEU A 54 2.78 8.05 -2.30
C LEU A 54 2.30 8.79 -3.56
N ARG A 55 1.07 8.53 -4.02
CA ARG A 55 0.46 9.25 -5.13
C ARG A 55 0.37 10.74 -4.85
N THR A 56 -0.07 11.13 -3.65
CA THR A 56 -0.14 12.55 -3.26
C THR A 56 1.23 13.23 -3.30
N LEU A 57 2.30 12.54 -2.88
CA LEU A 57 3.67 13.06 -3.01
C LEU A 57 4.07 13.27 -4.47
N ILE A 58 3.77 12.30 -5.36
CA ILE A 58 4.03 12.42 -6.80
C ILE A 58 3.21 13.57 -7.41
N GLU A 59 1.94 13.73 -7.03
CA GLU A 59 1.10 14.83 -7.50
C GLU A 59 1.65 16.19 -7.09
N SER A 60 2.28 16.29 -5.91
CA SER A 60 2.90 17.53 -5.42
C SER A 60 4.08 18.02 -6.26
N LEU A 61 4.71 17.15 -7.07
CA LEU A 61 5.81 17.53 -7.96
C LEU A 61 5.39 18.62 -8.96
N ALA A 62 4.12 18.65 -9.40
CA ALA A 62 3.64 19.64 -10.35
C ALA A 62 3.85 21.09 -9.86
N GLY A 63 3.79 21.33 -8.55
CA GLY A 63 4.04 22.65 -7.94
C GLY A 63 5.50 22.96 -7.63
N ARG A 64 6.44 22.08 -7.98
CA ARG A 64 7.86 22.12 -7.58
C ARG A 64 8.81 22.20 -8.78
N LYS A 65 8.39 22.87 -9.86
CA LYS A 65 9.16 23.00 -11.10
C LYS A 65 10.54 23.63 -10.83
N PRO A 66 11.66 23.05 -11.32
CA PRO A 66 12.97 23.67 -11.23
C PRO A 66 13.13 24.83 -12.21
N ASP A 67 14.06 25.75 -11.97
CA ASP A 67 14.27 26.95 -12.80
C ASP A 67 14.87 26.65 -14.18
N ASN A 68 15.58 25.52 -14.33
CA ASN A 68 16.24 25.11 -15.57
C ASN A 68 15.32 24.36 -16.56
N LEU A 69 14.06 24.09 -16.19
CA LEU A 69 13.06 23.50 -17.08
C LEU A 69 11.91 24.48 -17.31
N ASN A 70 11.40 24.49 -18.53
CA ASN A 70 10.15 25.18 -18.80
C ASN A 70 8.95 24.38 -18.24
N THR A 71 7.79 25.03 -18.17
CA THR A 71 6.58 24.44 -17.58
C THR A 71 6.16 23.15 -18.30
N ARG A 72 6.19 23.12 -19.63
CA ARG A 72 5.75 21.95 -20.41
C ARG A 72 6.66 20.74 -20.21
N GLN A 73 7.97 20.96 -20.18
CA GLN A 73 8.96 19.92 -19.90
C GLN A 73 8.70 19.26 -18.54
N TRP A 74 8.48 20.08 -17.52
CA TRP A 74 8.23 19.58 -16.16
C TRP A 74 6.88 18.87 -16.04
N GLU A 75 5.81 19.44 -16.61
CA GLU A 75 4.49 18.82 -16.62
C GLU A 75 4.52 17.45 -17.30
N SER A 76 5.19 17.32 -18.46
CA SER A 76 5.36 16.04 -19.15
C SER A 76 6.10 15.01 -18.28
N ALA A 77 7.22 15.38 -17.65
CA ALA A 77 7.96 14.50 -16.75
C ALA A 77 7.12 14.02 -15.54
N VAL A 78 6.32 14.92 -14.96
CA VAL A 78 5.41 14.60 -13.85
C VAL A 78 4.27 13.68 -14.30
N ASP A 79 3.69 13.92 -15.47
CA ASP A 79 2.60 13.11 -16.02
C ASP A 79 3.05 11.68 -16.35
N TRP A 80 4.23 11.54 -16.94
CA TRP A 80 4.88 10.23 -17.12
C TRP A 80 5.10 9.50 -15.79
N THR A 81 5.45 10.23 -14.72
CA THR A 81 5.65 9.66 -13.39
C THR A 81 4.31 9.27 -12.71
N ARG A 82 3.24 10.04 -12.94
CA ARG A 82 1.87 9.66 -12.52
C ARG A 82 1.43 8.39 -13.24
N ALA A 83 1.70 8.28 -14.54
CA ALA A 83 1.38 7.10 -15.34
C ALA A 83 2.17 5.87 -14.87
N LEU A 84 3.46 6.02 -14.54
CA LEU A 84 4.26 4.96 -13.90
C LEU A 84 3.57 4.46 -12.62
N HIS A 85 3.23 5.37 -11.69
CA HIS A 85 2.57 4.99 -10.43
C HIS A 85 1.25 4.24 -10.67
N GLY A 86 0.38 4.82 -11.52
CA GLY A 86 -0.95 4.26 -11.80
C GLY A 86 -0.92 2.91 -12.53
N ASN A 87 0.08 2.65 -13.36
CA ASN A 87 0.18 1.39 -14.11
C ASN A 87 0.93 0.28 -13.38
N THR A 88 1.69 0.60 -12.33
CA THR A 88 2.56 -0.38 -11.67
C THR A 88 1.99 -0.83 -10.33
N LEU A 89 1.73 0.11 -9.42
CA LEU A 89 1.31 -0.23 -8.06
C LEU A 89 -0.13 -0.70 -8.01
N VAL A 90 -1.02 -0.22 -8.88
CA VAL A 90 -2.44 -0.62 -8.92
C VAL A 90 -2.64 -2.12 -9.10
N TRP A 91 -1.68 -2.82 -9.72
CA TRP A 91 -1.82 -4.22 -10.10
C TRP A 91 -0.86 -5.19 -9.38
N ASP A 92 0.16 -4.68 -8.68
CA ASP A 92 1.21 -5.49 -8.04
C ASP A 92 1.39 -5.15 -6.53
N PHE A 93 0.27 -4.91 -5.83
CA PHE A 93 0.25 -4.65 -4.39
C PHE A 93 0.58 -5.91 -3.58
N ARG A 94 1.85 -6.17 -3.26
CA ARG A 94 2.20 -7.30 -2.38
C ARG A 94 2.83 -6.93 -1.05
N ASP A 95 3.45 -5.75 -0.94
CA ASP A 95 4.12 -5.36 0.30
C ASP A 95 3.87 -3.89 0.67
N GLY A 96 2.92 -3.66 1.58
CA GLY A 96 2.62 -2.34 2.11
C GLY A 96 3.78 -1.73 2.90
N LYS A 97 4.70 -2.55 3.45
CA LYS A 97 5.89 -2.05 4.12
C LYS A 97 6.87 -1.48 3.10
N ALA A 98 7.13 -2.18 2.00
CA ALA A 98 8.01 -1.70 0.94
C ALA A 98 7.48 -0.40 0.28
N ILE A 99 6.15 -0.31 0.05
CA ILE A 99 5.53 0.92 -0.47
C ILE A 99 5.71 2.07 0.54
N ARG A 100 5.52 1.81 1.84
CA ARG A 100 5.76 2.79 2.90
C ARG A 100 7.21 3.26 2.94
N GLU A 101 8.17 2.34 2.81
CA GLU A 101 9.60 2.67 2.77
C GLU A 101 9.90 3.61 1.59
N LEU A 102 9.44 3.27 0.38
CA LEU A 102 9.57 4.17 -0.77
C LEU A 102 8.89 5.53 -0.53
N ARG A 103 7.68 5.53 0.04
CA ARG A 103 6.97 6.79 0.37
C ARG A 103 7.81 7.69 1.27
N LEU A 104 8.40 7.14 2.32
CA LEU A 104 9.27 7.89 3.23
C LEU A 104 10.54 8.40 2.54
N GLU A 105 11.14 7.59 1.67
CA GLU A 105 12.30 8.01 0.87
C GLU A 105 11.95 9.17 -0.09
N VAL A 106 10.78 9.10 -0.76
CA VAL A 106 10.29 10.18 -1.63
C VAL A 106 9.99 11.43 -0.81
N GLU A 107 9.33 11.29 0.34
CA GLU A 107 9.04 12.40 1.24
C GLU A 107 10.32 13.12 1.68
N GLU A 108 11.37 12.36 2.03
CA GLU A 108 12.69 12.92 2.35
C GLU A 108 13.31 13.62 1.13
N LYS A 109 13.33 12.96 -0.03
CA LYS A 109 13.92 13.49 -1.25
C LYS A 109 13.26 14.80 -1.69
N LEU A 110 11.94 14.94 -1.46
CA LEU A 110 11.18 16.16 -1.75
C LEU A 110 11.32 17.26 -0.69
N ARG A 111 12.19 17.12 0.32
CA ARG A 111 12.60 18.27 1.16
C ARG A 111 13.56 19.19 0.43
N GLU A 112 14.29 18.66 -0.55
CA GLU A 112 15.17 19.41 -1.43
C GLU A 112 14.39 19.93 -2.66
N PRO A 113 14.91 20.93 -3.39
CA PRO A 113 14.37 21.31 -4.70
C PRO A 113 14.30 20.10 -5.63
N ALA A 114 13.16 19.89 -6.27
CA ALA A 114 12.95 18.77 -7.19
C ALA A 114 13.41 19.14 -8.60
N ASP A 115 14.02 18.18 -9.28
CA ASP A 115 14.54 18.29 -10.64
C ASP A 115 14.28 17.01 -11.45
N LEU A 116 14.80 16.95 -12.67
CA LEU A 116 14.65 15.75 -13.51
C LEU A 116 15.36 14.53 -12.90
N ASP A 117 16.47 14.73 -12.20
CA ASP A 117 17.18 13.64 -11.50
C ASP A 117 16.32 13.05 -10.38
N THR A 118 15.52 13.88 -9.71
CA THR A 118 14.53 13.43 -8.72
C THR A 118 13.46 12.54 -9.38
N ILE A 119 12.97 12.90 -10.56
CA ILE A 119 12.03 12.07 -11.33
C ILE A 119 12.69 10.73 -11.70
N LEU A 120 13.90 10.76 -12.26
CA LEU A 120 14.61 9.55 -12.67
C LEU A 120 14.90 8.63 -11.49
N TRP A 121 15.29 9.21 -10.35
CA TRP A 121 15.48 8.48 -9.11
C TRP A 121 14.18 7.80 -8.65
N ILE A 122 13.03 8.49 -8.68
CA ILE A 122 11.72 7.86 -8.37
C ILE A 122 11.51 6.64 -9.28
N TRP A 123 11.74 6.79 -10.59
CA TRP A 123 11.60 5.69 -11.53
C TRP A 123 12.52 4.50 -11.20
N ASP A 124 13.77 4.75 -10.79
CA ASP A 124 14.68 3.68 -10.38
C ASP A 124 14.13 2.94 -9.16
N ARG A 125 13.61 3.66 -8.17
CA ARG A 125 13.01 3.03 -6.98
C ARG A 125 11.80 2.17 -7.33
N TYR A 126 10.96 2.58 -8.27
CA TYR A 126 9.85 1.74 -8.76
C TYR A 126 10.35 0.44 -9.41
N SER A 127 11.47 0.49 -10.13
CA SER A 127 12.07 -0.69 -10.75
C SER A 127 12.51 -1.75 -9.73
N HIS A 128 12.88 -1.32 -8.53
CA HIS A 128 13.24 -2.20 -7.41
C HIS A 128 12.03 -2.62 -6.57
N LEU A 129 10.96 -1.82 -6.59
CA LEU A 129 9.77 -2.07 -5.76
C LEU A 129 8.89 -3.20 -6.31
N CYS A 130 8.67 -3.26 -7.63
CA CYS A 130 7.76 -4.23 -8.23
C CYS A 130 8.16 -4.62 -9.67
N ARG A 131 7.67 -5.78 -10.13
CA ARG A 131 7.99 -6.29 -11.48
C ARG A 131 7.51 -5.34 -12.56
N LEU A 132 6.29 -4.82 -12.43
CA LEU A 132 5.74 -3.88 -13.40
C LEU A 132 6.55 -2.57 -13.44
N GLY A 133 7.10 -2.12 -12.32
CA GLY A 133 7.99 -0.97 -12.28
C GLY A 133 9.28 -1.17 -13.07
N SER A 134 9.83 -2.39 -13.05
CA SER A 134 10.98 -2.77 -13.89
C SER A 134 10.60 -2.82 -15.37
N GLU A 135 9.45 -3.40 -15.71
CA GLU A 135 8.94 -3.44 -17.10
C GLU A 135 8.61 -2.06 -17.66
N TYR A 136 8.18 -1.12 -16.81
CA TYR A 136 7.85 0.24 -17.21
C TYR A 136 9.08 1.07 -17.59
N GLN A 137 10.29 0.66 -17.18
CA GLN A 137 11.54 1.36 -17.51
C GLN A 137 11.77 1.50 -19.01
N LYS A 138 11.17 0.63 -19.84
CA LYS A 138 11.22 0.74 -21.31
C LYS A 138 10.65 2.06 -21.85
N TRP A 139 9.80 2.74 -21.08
CA TRP A 139 9.21 4.02 -21.45
C TRP A 139 10.05 5.23 -21.02
N ARG A 140 11.09 5.02 -20.18
CA ARG A 140 11.96 6.11 -19.71
C ARG A 140 12.63 6.87 -20.88
N PRO A 141 13.17 6.21 -21.93
CA PRO A 141 13.75 6.93 -23.07
C PRO A 141 12.72 7.80 -23.79
N ILE A 142 11.48 7.30 -23.96
CA ILE A 142 10.41 8.02 -24.64
C ILE A 142 10.00 9.27 -23.85
N MET A 143 9.89 9.15 -22.52
CA MET A 143 9.65 10.29 -21.63
C MET A 143 10.76 11.33 -21.77
N LEU A 144 12.03 10.92 -21.76
CA LEU A 144 13.16 11.85 -21.89
C LEU A 144 13.19 12.53 -23.26
N ASP A 145 12.91 11.81 -24.33
CA ASP A 145 12.82 12.37 -25.68
C ASP A 145 11.69 13.40 -25.78
N GLU A 146 10.52 13.10 -25.19
CA GLU A 146 9.39 14.03 -25.15
C GLU A 146 9.74 15.30 -24.36
N VAL A 147 10.28 15.17 -23.15
CA VAL A 147 10.74 16.30 -22.32
C VAL A 147 11.76 17.15 -23.06
N ASN A 148 12.71 16.55 -23.77
CA ASN A 148 13.70 17.29 -24.54
C ASN A 148 13.09 18.00 -25.77
N SER A 149 12.11 17.39 -26.43
CA SER A 149 11.43 17.98 -27.59
C SER A 149 10.58 19.21 -27.26
N LEU A 150 10.24 19.40 -25.98
CA LEU A 150 9.44 20.52 -25.49
C LEU A 150 10.31 21.73 -25.08
N ALA A 151 11.60 21.73 -25.39
CA ALA A 151 12.52 22.82 -25.05
C ALA A 151 12.35 24.09 -25.92
N ASP A 152 11.64 23.97 -27.04
CA ASP A 152 11.37 25.02 -28.04
C ASP A 152 10.13 25.88 -27.70
#